data_AF-A0A521AH17-F1
#
_entry.id   AF-A0A521AH17-F1
#
_cell.length_a   1.000
_cell.length_b   1.000
_cell.length_c   1.000
_cell.angle_alpha   90.00
_cell.angle_beta   90.00
_cell.angle_gamma   90.00
#
_symmetry.space_group_name_H-M   'P 1'
#
loop_
_entity.id
_entity.type
_entity.pdbx_description
1 polymer ?
#
loop_
_entity_poly.entity_id
_entity_poly.type
_entity_poly.pdbx_seq_one_letter_code
_entity_poly.pdbx_strand_id
1 'polypeptide(L)'
;MRAIDDYTHYHFIVWKKNGQVMRYEMMYLSFEFLAQDFDYMLCLKFDPPLDVFYPDMKDLRKSLEAIYDFNPDTFVMLTQRKKPPVHQVSMDEYIYSFSCSFHHFRKMISRQSRKALLEGNLLFELLDDIGDSGISSVLVRQLPIGLVEAAVPTHSDVVIPHRGAKSYLRTLLQFLKPIDNINVYVGADQHIARELSALRSAYPHFSYYVFSPNPVGPYVVRNWLADLGAADLIFFQDSDDIPCGDRFQRLSAYMRSHRIPLCGSHEIKMDYFNRTVQAVRYPKDVIAALKQGPAHALLHPSSAVARGVFYACNKLSEDRIFANDTKFLYYCYFKLETIENIDEFLYIRRSHPGSLTTSAGTSIGSAIRTELINRWVTDFTLIKRGLLKPENSCLNYAGPRRKFKVKKITR
;
A
#
# COMPACT_ATOMS: atom_id res chain seq x y z
N MET A 1 -23.76 -10.94 16.48
CA MET A 1 -23.34 -10.67 17.87
C MET A 1 -21.86 -11.02 18.01
N ARG A 2 -20.98 -10.03 17.83
CA ARG A 2 -19.65 -10.04 18.45
C ARG A 2 -19.79 -9.11 19.65
N ALA A 3 -19.39 -9.56 20.83
CA ALA A 3 -19.23 -8.66 21.97
C ALA A 3 -18.36 -7.50 21.50
N ILE A 4 -18.88 -6.28 21.66
CA ILE A 4 -18.17 -5.04 21.38
C ILE A 4 -16.86 -5.12 22.16
N ASP A 5 -15.74 -5.04 21.44
CA ASP A 5 -14.40 -4.99 22.03
C ASP A 5 -14.41 -4.02 23.20
N ASP A 6 -13.97 -4.49 24.36
CA ASP A 6 -13.85 -3.67 25.55
C ASP A 6 -12.86 -2.55 25.22
N TYR A 7 -13.36 -1.33 24.99
CA TYR A 7 -12.62 -0.13 24.59
C TYR A 7 -11.61 0.35 25.65
N THR A 8 -11.31 -0.48 26.65
CA THR A 8 -10.92 -0.05 27.98
C THR A 8 -9.46 0.32 28.16
N HIS A 9 -8.56 0.10 27.19
CA HIS A 9 -7.12 0.32 27.41
C HIS A 9 -6.36 0.82 26.18
N TYR A 10 -6.64 2.05 25.75
CA TYR A 10 -5.61 2.80 25.00
C TYR A 10 -4.72 3.53 25.99
N HIS A 11 -3.41 3.45 25.78
CA HIS A 11 -2.45 4.27 26.49
C HIS A 11 -2.03 5.43 25.59
N PHE A 12 -2.46 6.63 25.93
CA PHE A 12 -1.91 7.84 25.34
C PHE A 12 -0.67 8.23 26.11
N ILE A 13 0.43 8.35 25.40
CA ILE A 13 1.69 8.83 25.93
C ILE A 13 2.02 10.09 25.15
N VAL A 14 2.06 11.21 25.84
CA VAL A 14 2.40 12.51 25.26
C VAL A 14 3.68 13.01 25.91
N TRP A 15 4.53 13.68 25.15
CA TRP A 15 5.77 14.19 25.71
C TRP A 15 6.27 15.43 24.99
N LYS A 16 7.06 16.20 25.72
CA LYS A 16 7.94 17.23 25.16
C LYS A 16 9.31 16.63 24.87
N LYS A 17 9.94 17.04 23.78
CA LYS A 17 11.31 16.64 23.44
C LYS A 17 12.25 17.03 24.57
N ASN A 18 13.04 16.07 25.06
CA ASN A 18 13.93 16.24 26.23
C ASN A 18 13.21 16.68 27.53
N GLY A 19 11.89 16.51 27.61
CA GLY A 19 11.09 17.05 28.70
C GLY A 19 10.22 16.00 29.40
N GLN A 20 9.12 16.48 29.96
CA GLN A 20 8.18 15.66 30.69
C GLN A 20 7.46 14.68 29.77
N VAL A 21 7.33 13.44 30.26
CA VAL A 21 6.49 12.40 29.66
C VAL A 21 5.26 12.25 30.53
N MET A 22 4.09 12.23 29.91
CA MET A 22 2.83 11.99 30.60
C MET A 22 2.09 10.83 29.96
N ARG A 23 1.48 10.01 30.82
CA ARG A 23 0.67 8.86 30.41
C ARG A 23 -0.77 9.10 30.85
N TYR A 24 -1.68 8.89 29.92
CA TYR A 24 -3.11 8.94 30.13
C TYR A 24 -3.69 7.57 29.78
N GLU A 25 -4.41 6.99 30.73
CA GLU A 25 -5.18 5.76 30.51
C GLU A 25 -6.58 6.14 30.05
N MET A 26 -6.95 5.68 28.86
CA MET A 26 -8.24 6.06 28.28
C MET A 26 -9.37 5.14 28.76
N MET A 27 -9.64 5.14 30.07
CA MET A 27 -10.94 4.67 30.59
C MET A 27 -11.99 5.79 30.60
N TYR A 28 -11.56 7.05 30.66
CA TYR A 28 -12.44 8.22 30.69
C TYR A 28 -11.85 9.35 29.84
N LEU A 29 -12.43 9.60 28.67
CA LEU A 29 -12.02 10.69 27.79
C LEU A 29 -12.41 12.07 28.35
N SER A 30 -11.60 12.58 29.26
CA SER A 30 -11.38 14.02 29.29
C SER A 30 -10.24 14.28 28.30
N PHE A 31 -10.54 14.80 27.11
CA PHE A 31 -9.52 15.32 26.19
C PHE A 31 -8.83 16.58 26.76
N GLU A 32 -8.69 16.67 28.09
CA GLU A 32 -8.09 17.77 28.83
C GLU A 32 -6.63 17.97 28.42
N PHE A 33 -5.93 16.89 28.05
CA PHE A 33 -4.57 17.00 27.52
C PHE A 33 -4.51 17.78 26.18
N LEU A 34 -5.62 17.92 25.43
CA LEU A 34 -5.67 18.77 24.23
C LEU A 34 -5.53 20.26 24.55
N ALA A 35 -5.79 20.68 25.79
CA ALA A 35 -5.58 22.06 26.23
C ALA A 35 -4.11 22.35 26.55
N GLN A 36 -3.29 21.31 26.69
CA GLN A 36 -1.87 21.41 26.97
C GLN A 36 -1.06 21.43 25.67
N ASP A 37 0.23 21.69 25.78
CA ASP A 37 1.15 21.77 24.66
C ASP A 37 2.22 20.66 24.77
N PHE A 38 2.29 19.81 23.76
CA PHE A 38 3.25 18.71 23.63
C PHE A 38 3.84 18.74 22.23
N ASP A 39 5.01 18.12 22.07
CA ASP A 39 5.63 17.99 20.75
C ASP A 39 5.06 16.76 20.03
N TYR A 40 4.89 15.65 20.76
CA TYR A 40 4.55 14.36 20.19
C TYR A 40 3.50 13.62 21.01
N MET A 41 2.82 12.69 20.33
CA MET A 41 1.93 11.74 20.96
C MET A 41 2.12 10.33 20.42
N LEU A 42 1.87 9.35 21.27
CA LEU A 42 1.84 7.93 20.97
C LEU A 42 0.55 7.36 21.55
N CYS A 43 -0.25 6.76 20.69
CA CYS A 43 -1.34 5.88 21.07
C CYS A 43 -0.83 4.44 21.00
N LEU A 44 -0.82 3.74 22.14
CA LEU A 44 -0.39 2.35 22.22
C LEU A 44 -1.55 1.45 22.65
N LYS A 45 -1.90 0.51 21.78
CA LYS A 45 -2.89 -0.57 22.01
C LYS A 45 -2.54 -1.77 21.11
N PHE A 46 -2.50 -2.95 21.71
CA PHE A 46 -2.38 -4.24 21.02
C PHE A 46 -3.53 -5.16 21.44
N ASP A 47 -3.96 -6.04 20.54
CA ASP A 47 -5.00 -7.02 20.85
C ASP A 47 -4.49 -8.04 21.89
N PRO A 48 -5.32 -8.41 22.89
CA PRO A 48 -5.01 -9.49 23.82
C PRO A 48 -4.82 -10.85 23.11
N PRO A 49 -4.07 -11.80 23.71
CA PRO A 49 -3.46 -11.72 25.04
C PRO A 49 -2.16 -10.88 25.03
N LEU A 50 -2.17 -9.81 25.83
CA LEU A 50 -1.13 -8.78 25.93
C LEU A 50 0.17 -9.28 26.62
N ASP A 51 0.26 -10.57 26.91
CA ASP A 51 1.25 -11.12 27.84
C ASP A 51 2.68 -11.23 27.28
N VAL A 52 2.97 -10.77 26.05
CA VAL A 52 4.23 -11.12 25.38
C VAL A 52 5.08 -9.91 24.93
N PHE A 53 4.54 -8.68 24.86
CA PHE A 53 5.35 -7.57 24.35
C PHE A 53 5.04 -6.20 24.97
N TYR A 54 5.93 -5.77 25.87
CA TYR A 54 6.03 -4.38 26.31
C TYR A 54 7.25 -3.74 25.63
N PRO A 55 7.08 -2.78 24.72
CA PRO A 55 8.23 -2.10 24.13
C PRO A 55 8.98 -1.34 25.23
N ASP A 56 10.32 -1.31 25.12
CA ASP A 56 11.10 -0.36 25.91
C ASP A 56 10.67 1.06 25.51
N MET A 57 10.01 1.74 26.44
CA MET A 57 9.42 3.05 26.20
C MET A 57 10.45 4.16 25.99
N LYS A 58 11.69 3.98 26.48
CA LYS A 58 12.77 4.92 26.25
C LYS A 58 13.29 4.78 24.82
N ASP A 59 13.53 3.54 24.40
CA ASP A 59 14.05 3.26 23.05
C ASP A 59 13.01 3.55 21.96
N LEU A 60 11.74 3.21 22.21
CA LEU A 60 10.64 3.54 21.31
C LEU A 60 10.51 5.05 21.11
N ARG A 61 10.51 5.85 22.18
CA ARG A 61 10.46 7.31 22.07
C ARG A 61 11.66 7.87 21.33
N LYS A 62 12.87 7.43 21.67
CA LYS A 62 14.10 7.86 20.98
C LYS A 62 14.03 7.56 19.48
N SER A 63 13.48 6.41 19.10
CA SER A 63 13.32 6.01 17.70
C SER A 63 12.26 6.87 16.98
N LEU A 64 11.15 7.18 17.64
CA LEU A 64 10.11 8.06 17.11
C LEU A 64 10.60 9.50 16.97
N GLU A 65 11.30 10.03 17.97
CA GLU A 65 11.93 11.36 17.91
C GLU A 65 12.91 11.46 16.73
N ALA A 66 13.72 10.44 16.48
CA ALA A 66 14.61 10.42 15.32
C ALA A 66 13.85 10.47 13.98
N ILE A 67 12.67 9.83 13.89
CA ILE A 67 11.79 9.92 12.71
C ILE A 67 11.26 11.35 12.56
N TYR A 68 10.80 11.98 13.64
CA TYR A 68 10.25 13.34 13.60
C TYR A 68 11.30 14.42 13.39
N ASP A 69 12.53 14.19 13.83
CA ASP A 69 13.67 15.07 13.57
C ASP A 69 14.04 15.07 12.08
N PHE A 70 13.84 13.94 11.41
CA PHE A 70 14.00 13.86 9.96
C PHE A 70 12.83 14.48 9.21
N ASN A 71 11.59 14.17 9.60
CA ASN A 71 10.39 14.77 9.01
C ASN A 71 9.28 14.91 10.07
N PRO A 72 8.99 16.14 10.55
CA PRO A 72 7.98 16.38 11.58
C PRO A 72 6.54 16.13 11.09
N ASP A 73 6.32 16.12 9.77
CA ASP A 73 5.02 15.90 9.13
C ASP A 73 4.77 14.41 8.86
N THR A 74 5.31 13.52 9.71
CA THR A 74 5.20 12.06 9.57
C THR A 74 4.14 11.48 10.50
N PHE A 75 3.28 10.62 9.96
CA PHE A 75 2.41 9.72 10.73
C PHE A 75 3.04 8.33 10.81
N VAL A 76 3.16 7.77 12.00
CA VAL A 76 3.79 6.46 12.20
C VAL A 76 2.76 5.48 12.75
N MET A 77 2.53 4.38 12.05
CA MET A 77 1.75 3.25 12.55
C MET A 77 2.67 2.17 13.11
N LEU A 78 2.25 1.55 14.21
CA LEU A 78 3.05 0.54 14.91
C LEU A 78 2.35 -0.82 14.86
N THR A 79 3.09 -1.83 14.40
CA THR A 79 2.67 -3.24 14.29
C THR A 79 3.64 -4.12 15.06
N GLN A 80 3.23 -5.34 15.41
CA GLN A 80 4.11 -6.30 16.04
C GLN A 80 5.00 -6.97 15.00
N ARG A 81 6.27 -7.21 15.35
CA ARG A 81 7.13 -8.05 14.52
C ARG A 81 6.65 -9.50 14.59
N LYS A 82 6.23 -10.03 13.44
CA LYS A 82 5.86 -11.44 13.24
C LYS A 82 6.61 -11.98 12.04
N LYS A 83 6.87 -13.28 12.05
CA LYS A 83 7.49 -13.95 10.89
C LYS A 83 6.50 -13.93 9.71
N PRO A 84 6.95 -13.64 8.48
CA PRO A 84 6.12 -13.82 7.30
C PRO A 84 5.61 -15.27 7.19
N PRO A 85 4.39 -15.49 6.66
CA PRO A 85 3.88 -16.83 6.43
C PRO A 85 4.73 -17.55 5.35
N VAL A 86 4.63 -18.87 5.27
CA VAL A 86 5.45 -19.66 4.32
C VAL A 86 4.74 -19.89 2.99
N HIS A 87 3.41 -20.03 2.99
CA HIS A 87 2.67 -20.56 1.83
C HIS A 87 1.64 -19.59 1.25
N GLN A 88 0.88 -18.92 2.10
CA GLN A 88 -0.21 -18.05 1.68
C GLN A 88 -0.22 -16.78 2.51
N VAL A 89 -0.93 -15.78 1.99
CA VAL A 89 -1.19 -14.53 2.71
C VAL A 89 -1.80 -14.81 4.09
N SER A 90 -1.34 -14.08 5.10
CA SER A 90 -1.85 -14.11 6.48
C SER A 90 -2.51 -12.78 6.81
N MET A 91 -3.72 -12.87 7.37
CA MET A 91 -4.37 -11.74 8.04
C MET A 91 -3.84 -11.71 9.47
N ASP A 92 -3.02 -10.72 9.77
CA ASP A 92 -2.37 -10.59 11.07
C ASP A 92 -3.25 -9.75 12.02
N GLU A 93 -2.64 -9.00 12.95
CA GLU A 93 -3.36 -8.20 13.94
C GLU A 93 -4.13 -7.03 13.33
N TYR A 94 -5.18 -6.61 14.04
CA TYR A 94 -5.71 -5.26 13.88
C TYR A 94 -4.73 -4.27 14.49
N ILE A 95 -4.61 -3.12 13.82
CA ILE A 95 -3.69 -2.06 14.22
C ILE A 95 -4.50 -0.95 14.89
N TYR A 96 -4.04 -0.58 16.08
CA TYR A 96 -4.57 0.53 16.86
C TYR A 96 -3.48 1.52 17.27
N SER A 97 -2.21 1.07 17.24
CA SER A 97 -1.08 1.84 17.72
C SER A 97 -0.52 2.77 16.65
N PHE A 98 -0.31 4.03 17.01
CA PHE A 98 0.25 5.03 16.12
C PHE A 98 0.91 6.18 16.90
N SER A 99 1.72 6.97 16.22
CA SER A 99 2.39 8.15 16.77
C SER A 99 2.51 9.24 15.71
N CYS A 100 2.39 10.49 16.12
CA CYS A 100 2.61 11.65 15.25
C CYS A 100 2.95 12.88 16.09
N SER A 101 3.25 14.01 15.43
CA SER A 101 3.32 15.30 16.13
C SER A 101 1.97 15.64 16.76
N PHE A 102 2.02 16.24 17.94
CA PHE A 102 0.80 16.60 18.67
C PHE A 102 -0.03 17.64 17.90
N HIS A 103 0.63 18.53 17.16
CA HIS A 103 -0.01 19.48 16.26
C HIS A 103 -0.91 18.79 15.22
N HIS A 104 -0.39 17.78 14.50
CA HIS A 104 -1.18 17.04 13.52
C HIS A 104 -2.30 16.25 14.18
N PHE A 105 -2.04 15.60 15.31
CA PHE A 105 -3.07 14.91 16.08
C PHE A 105 -4.24 15.83 16.42
N ARG A 106 -3.97 17.01 16.99
CA ARG A 106 -4.98 18.03 17.31
C ARG A 106 -5.78 18.48 16.09
N LYS A 107 -5.11 18.65 14.95
CA LYS A 107 -5.75 19.08 13.70
C LYS A 107 -6.65 18.01 13.09
N MET A 108 -6.27 16.73 13.17
CA MET A 108 -7.10 15.63 12.70
C MET A 108 -8.28 15.40 13.63
N ILE A 109 -8.05 15.36 14.94
CA ILE A 109 -9.10 15.07 15.92
C ILE A 109 -10.16 16.17 16.00
N SER A 110 -9.80 17.43 15.72
CA SER A 110 -10.77 18.54 15.72
C SER A 110 -11.80 18.48 14.60
N ARG A 111 -11.56 17.65 13.57
CA ARG A 111 -12.49 17.41 12.46
C ARG A 111 -13.39 16.21 12.70
N GLN A 112 -13.05 15.40 13.69
CA GLN A 112 -13.76 14.18 14.01
C GLN A 112 -14.88 14.46 15.01
N SER A 113 -16.03 13.83 14.80
CA SER A 113 -17.11 13.91 15.78
C SER A 113 -16.71 13.15 17.05
N ARG A 114 -17.13 13.65 18.22
CA ARG A 114 -16.92 12.92 19.49
C ARG A 114 -17.40 11.48 19.40
N LYS A 115 -18.53 11.24 18.74
CA LYS A 115 -19.07 9.90 18.51
C LYS A 115 -18.10 9.01 17.72
N ALA A 116 -17.56 9.49 16.60
CA ALA A 116 -16.59 8.74 15.79
C ALA A 116 -15.33 8.37 16.59
N LEU A 117 -14.86 9.27 17.45
CA LEU A 117 -13.69 9.03 18.30
C LEU A 117 -13.94 7.99 19.41
N LEU A 118 -15.17 7.92 19.92
CA LEU A 118 -15.54 7.05 21.03
C LEU A 118 -15.98 5.65 20.57
N GLU A 119 -16.69 5.58 19.45
CA GLU A 119 -17.34 4.35 18.97
C GLU A 119 -16.61 3.73 17.78
N GLY A 120 -15.63 4.43 17.19
CA GLY A 120 -14.89 4.00 16.02
C GLY A 120 -13.50 3.48 16.33
N ASN A 121 -12.87 2.87 15.32
CA ASN A 121 -11.42 2.64 15.34
C ASN A 121 -10.72 3.98 15.10
N LEU A 122 -10.18 4.60 16.16
CA LEU A 122 -9.53 5.91 16.07
C LEU A 122 -8.47 5.98 14.95
N LEU A 123 -7.64 4.95 14.78
CA LEU A 123 -6.64 4.93 13.73
C LEU A 123 -7.27 4.98 12.34
N PHE A 124 -8.37 4.24 12.12
CA PHE A 124 -9.12 4.30 10.87
C PHE A 124 -9.60 5.72 10.58
N GLU A 125 -10.23 6.37 11.55
CA GLU A 125 -10.77 7.74 11.40
C GLU A 125 -9.67 8.74 11.03
N LEU A 126 -8.53 8.67 11.71
CA LEU A 126 -7.39 9.56 11.44
C LEU A 126 -6.79 9.32 10.05
N LEU A 127 -6.70 8.06 9.61
CA LEU A 127 -6.18 7.72 8.29
C LEU A 127 -7.15 8.11 7.16
N ASP A 128 -8.46 8.03 7.38
CA ASP A 128 -9.46 8.45 6.37
C ASP A 128 -9.34 9.96 6.06
N ASP A 129 -9.08 10.75 7.11
CA ASP A 129 -8.91 12.21 7.04
C ASP A 129 -7.49 12.68 6.70
N ILE A 130 -6.54 11.76 6.52
CA ILE A 130 -5.11 12.09 6.50
C ILE A 130 -4.73 13.03 5.36
N GLY A 131 -5.44 12.98 4.23
CA GLY A 131 -5.18 13.82 3.06
C GLY A 131 -5.21 15.32 3.40
N ASP A 132 -6.12 15.76 4.26
CA ASP A 132 -6.26 17.20 4.56
C ASP A 132 -5.52 17.61 5.85
N SER A 133 -4.78 16.70 6.48
CA SER A 133 -4.13 16.89 7.79
C SER A 133 -2.86 17.75 7.72
N GLY A 134 -2.23 17.85 6.54
CA GLY A 134 -0.89 18.43 6.36
C GLY A 134 0.25 17.43 6.56
N ILE A 135 -0.05 16.18 6.91
CA ILE A 135 0.93 15.09 6.93
C ILE A 135 1.42 14.85 5.50
N SER A 136 2.73 14.73 5.36
CA SER A 136 3.41 14.52 4.07
C SER A 136 3.97 13.11 3.92
N SER A 137 4.09 12.36 5.03
CA SER A 137 4.65 11.00 5.05
C SER A 137 3.86 10.09 5.99
N VAL A 138 3.63 8.84 5.58
CA VAL A 138 3.14 7.77 6.46
C VAL A 138 4.17 6.67 6.50
N LEU A 139 4.53 6.23 7.70
CA LEU A 139 5.45 5.10 7.92
C LEU A 139 4.72 4.02 8.70
N VAL A 140 5.06 2.77 8.43
CA VAL A 140 4.67 1.63 9.26
C VAL A 140 5.93 1.01 9.83
N ARG A 141 5.96 0.79 11.14
CA ARG A 141 7.11 0.23 11.85
C ARG A 141 6.69 -0.97 12.69
N GLN A 142 7.46 -2.05 12.55
CA GLN A 142 7.34 -3.21 13.41
C GLN A 142 8.12 -2.96 14.71
N LEU A 143 7.53 -3.32 15.85
CA LEU A 143 8.22 -3.27 17.15
C LEU A 143 9.00 -4.57 17.43
N PRO A 144 10.23 -4.48 18.00
CA PRO A 144 11.00 -3.25 18.22
C PRO A 144 11.40 -2.59 16.90
N ILE A 145 11.45 -1.24 16.88
CA ILE A 145 11.84 -0.46 15.71
C ILE A 145 13.31 -0.74 15.42
N GLY A 146 13.57 -1.51 14.36
CA GLY A 146 14.93 -1.82 13.93
C GLY A 146 15.63 -0.59 13.34
N LEU A 147 16.96 -0.64 13.30
CA LEU A 147 17.74 0.34 12.56
C LEU A 147 17.34 0.30 11.09
N VAL A 148 16.95 1.46 10.56
CA VAL A 148 16.67 1.64 9.14
C VAL A 148 17.97 2.09 8.49
N GLU A 149 18.64 1.18 7.79
CA GLU A 149 19.81 1.56 6.99
C GLU A 149 19.43 2.62 5.96
N ALA A 150 20.26 3.67 5.88
CA ALA A 150 20.14 4.69 4.85
C ALA A 150 20.40 4.04 3.49
N ALA A 151 19.35 3.94 2.69
CA ALA A 151 19.42 3.36 1.36
C ALA A 151 19.63 4.44 0.31
N VAL A 152 20.54 4.21 -0.64
CA VAL A 152 20.73 5.13 -1.77
C VAL A 152 19.51 5.05 -2.68
N PRO A 153 18.77 6.16 -2.89
CA PRO A 153 17.60 6.17 -3.74
C PRO A 153 17.95 5.69 -5.15
N THR A 154 17.12 4.83 -5.70
CA THR A 154 17.24 4.39 -7.09
C THR A 154 16.25 5.19 -7.91
N HIS A 155 16.72 5.80 -9.00
CA HIS A 155 15.79 6.44 -9.93
C HIS A 155 14.78 5.43 -10.45
N SER A 156 13.49 5.72 -10.30
CA SER A 156 12.40 4.75 -10.53
C SER A 156 11.19 5.37 -11.20
N ASP A 157 10.44 4.59 -11.97
CA ASP A 157 9.18 5.04 -12.56
C ASP A 157 8.00 4.49 -11.76
N VAL A 158 7.05 5.35 -11.39
CA VAL A 158 5.82 4.98 -10.69
C VAL A 158 4.66 5.10 -11.66
N VAL A 159 4.02 3.97 -11.97
CA VAL A 159 2.91 3.90 -12.93
C VAL A 159 1.57 3.77 -12.21
N ILE A 160 0.70 4.76 -12.42
CA ILE A 160 -0.56 4.90 -11.68
C ILE A 160 -1.74 4.89 -12.66
N PRO A 161 -2.47 3.76 -12.79
CA PRO A 161 -3.77 3.77 -13.42
C PRO A 161 -4.80 4.42 -12.50
N HIS A 162 -5.65 5.29 -13.03
CA HIS A 162 -6.69 5.97 -12.26
C HIS A 162 -8.07 5.83 -12.89
N ARG A 163 -9.00 5.31 -12.09
CA ARG A 163 -10.45 5.37 -12.32
C ARG A 163 -11.14 5.38 -10.96
N GLY A 164 -11.95 6.38 -10.67
CA GLY A 164 -12.62 6.56 -9.39
C GLY A 164 -12.63 8.01 -8.92
N ALA A 165 -12.78 8.19 -7.61
CA ALA A 165 -12.88 9.51 -6.99
C ALA A 165 -11.55 10.28 -7.06
N LYS A 166 -11.63 11.56 -7.43
CA LYS A 166 -10.46 12.45 -7.52
C LYS A 166 -9.77 12.71 -6.18
N SER A 167 -10.51 12.62 -5.07
CA SER A 167 -9.97 12.80 -3.72
C SER A 167 -8.87 11.79 -3.42
N TYR A 168 -9.10 10.52 -3.79
CA TYR A 168 -8.12 9.47 -3.62
C TYR A 168 -6.83 9.71 -4.40
N LEU A 169 -6.93 10.08 -5.68
CA LEU A 169 -5.77 10.43 -6.48
C LEU A 169 -5.04 11.65 -5.88
N ARG A 170 -5.78 12.69 -5.44
CA ARG A 170 -5.17 13.87 -4.81
C ARG A 170 -4.37 13.47 -3.55
N THR A 171 -4.93 12.63 -2.70
CA THR A 171 -4.25 12.12 -1.49
C THR A 171 -2.99 11.34 -1.87
N LEU A 172 -3.05 10.44 -2.84
CA LEU A 172 -1.88 9.72 -3.32
C LEU A 172 -0.78 10.68 -3.80
N LEU A 173 -1.12 11.65 -4.64
CA LEU A 173 -0.16 12.59 -5.20
C LEU A 173 0.51 13.47 -4.12
N GLN A 174 -0.21 13.80 -3.06
CA GLN A 174 0.35 14.49 -1.90
C GLN A 174 1.45 13.67 -1.22
N PHE A 175 1.26 12.36 -1.04
CA PHE A 175 2.26 11.47 -0.45
C PHE A 175 3.42 11.14 -1.39
N LEU A 176 3.23 11.25 -2.70
CA LEU A 176 4.31 11.10 -3.68
C LEU A 176 5.13 12.38 -3.87
N LYS A 177 4.53 13.56 -3.64
CA LYS A 177 5.18 14.86 -3.83
C LYS A 177 6.54 15.00 -3.11
N PRO A 178 6.71 14.61 -1.84
CA PRO A 178 7.99 14.78 -1.14
C PRO A 178 9.02 13.70 -1.50
N ILE A 179 8.69 12.73 -2.36
CA ILE A 179 9.58 11.61 -2.66
C ILE A 179 10.45 11.99 -3.85
N ASP A 180 11.76 12.08 -3.59
CA ASP A 180 12.76 12.33 -4.61
C ASP A 180 13.06 11.09 -5.45
N ASN A 181 13.70 11.30 -6.60
CA ASN A 181 14.19 10.25 -7.50
C ASN A 181 13.11 9.33 -8.09
N ILE A 182 11.85 9.76 -8.13
CA ILE A 182 10.78 9.06 -8.85
C ILE A 182 10.24 9.89 -10.02
N ASN A 183 9.94 9.23 -11.14
CA ASN A 183 9.07 9.80 -12.17
C ASN A 183 7.67 9.26 -11.97
N VAL A 184 6.69 10.14 -11.78
CA VAL A 184 5.30 9.73 -11.59
C VAL A 184 4.51 9.92 -12.87
N TYR A 185 3.91 8.82 -13.34
CA TYR A 185 3.05 8.81 -14.52
C TYR A 185 1.63 8.39 -14.12
N VAL A 186 0.66 9.26 -14.40
CA VAL A 186 -0.77 9.06 -14.10
C VAL A 186 -1.54 8.88 -15.39
N GLY A 187 -2.23 7.76 -15.53
CA GLY A 187 -3.12 7.48 -16.65
C GLY A 187 -4.57 7.37 -16.20
N ALA A 188 -5.39 8.34 -16.59
CA ALA A 188 -6.81 8.31 -16.28
C ALA A 188 -7.60 7.53 -17.32
N ASP A 189 -8.33 6.53 -16.84
CA ASP A 189 -9.24 5.69 -17.60
C ASP A 189 -10.70 6.10 -17.35
N GLN A 190 -10.95 7.42 -17.42
CA GLN A 190 -12.25 8.06 -17.26
C GLN A 190 -12.23 9.50 -17.79
N HIS A 191 -13.41 10.09 -18.02
CA HIS A 191 -13.56 11.46 -18.53
C HIS A 191 -13.31 12.53 -17.45
N ILE A 192 -12.05 12.82 -17.14
CA ILE A 192 -11.65 13.78 -16.08
C ILE A 192 -10.56 14.79 -16.51
N ALA A 193 -10.56 15.19 -17.78
CA ALA A 193 -9.48 16.03 -18.31
C ALA A 193 -9.32 17.37 -17.57
N ARG A 194 -10.43 18.00 -17.15
CA ARG A 194 -10.40 19.28 -16.42
C ARG A 194 -9.82 19.13 -15.02
N GLU A 195 -10.19 18.06 -14.33
CA GLU A 195 -9.69 17.72 -13.00
C GLU A 195 -8.19 17.39 -13.04
N LEU A 196 -7.74 16.65 -14.07
CA LEU A 196 -6.32 16.40 -14.26
C LEU A 196 -5.53 17.68 -14.57
N SER A 197 -6.09 18.63 -15.31
CA SER A 197 -5.45 19.94 -15.49
C SER A 197 -5.26 20.67 -14.16
N ALA A 198 -6.25 20.63 -13.26
CA ALA A 198 -6.11 21.20 -11.91
C ALA A 198 -5.05 20.47 -11.08
N LEU A 199 -5.02 19.13 -11.11
CA LEU A 199 -3.99 18.34 -10.43
C LEU A 199 -2.59 18.61 -11.00
N ARG A 200 -2.45 18.74 -12.32
CA ARG A 200 -1.19 19.11 -12.97
C ARG A 200 -0.68 20.47 -12.50
N SER A 201 -1.57 21.45 -12.32
CA SER A 201 -1.18 22.75 -11.78
C SER A 201 -0.67 22.64 -10.33
N ALA A 202 -1.28 21.77 -9.51
CA ALA A 202 -0.86 21.52 -8.13
C ALA A 202 0.42 20.66 -8.02
N TYR A 203 0.64 19.75 -8.98
CA TYR A 203 1.74 18.78 -9.01
C TYR A 203 2.42 18.78 -10.38
N PRO A 204 3.12 19.87 -10.75
CA PRO A 204 3.62 20.08 -12.12
C PRO A 204 4.74 19.12 -12.54
N HIS A 205 5.38 18.45 -11.60
CA HIS A 205 6.47 17.50 -11.86
C HIS A 205 5.96 16.11 -12.29
N PHE A 206 4.65 15.86 -12.21
CA PHE A 206 4.05 14.59 -12.60
C PHE A 206 3.50 14.65 -14.03
N SER A 207 3.48 13.51 -14.70
CA SER A 207 2.97 13.40 -16.07
C SER A 207 1.56 12.81 -16.09
N TYR A 208 0.65 13.46 -16.81
CA TYR A 208 -0.78 13.11 -16.83
C TYR A 208 -1.26 12.77 -18.23
N TYR A 209 -2.02 11.69 -18.33
CA TYR A 209 -2.54 11.15 -19.58
C TYR A 209 -4.00 10.73 -19.42
N VAL A 210 -4.79 10.88 -20.49
CA VAL A 210 -6.18 10.42 -20.57
C VAL A 210 -6.30 9.38 -21.67
N PHE A 211 -6.94 8.26 -21.36
CA PHE A 211 -7.20 7.15 -22.28
C PHE A 211 -8.62 7.23 -22.85
N SER A 212 -8.76 6.88 -24.12
CA SER A 212 -10.06 6.86 -24.82
C SER A 212 -10.11 5.75 -25.88
N PRO A 213 -11.23 5.03 -26.06
CA PRO A 213 -12.44 5.10 -25.22
C PRO A 213 -12.16 4.53 -23.82
N ASN A 214 -12.77 5.08 -22.78
CA ASN A 214 -12.68 4.54 -21.42
C ASN A 214 -13.94 3.70 -21.09
N PRO A 215 -13.83 2.59 -20.33
CA PRO A 215 -12.58 2.03 -19.80
C PRO A 215 -11.76 1.23 -20.83
N VAL A 216 -10.44 1.40 -20.82
CA VAL A 216 -9.45 0.50 -21.44
C VAL A 216 -8.92 -0.56 -20.47
N GLY A 217 -9.02 -0.29 -19.16
CA GLY A 217 -8.54 -1.16 -18.09
C GLY A 217 -7.15 -0.77 -17.54
N PRO A 218 -6.88 -1.08 -16.26
CA PRO A 218 -5.67 -0.64 -15.57
C PRO A 218 -4.39 -1.26 -16.14
N TYR A 219 -4.45 -2.45 -16.73
CA TYR A 219 -3.27 -3.13 -17.30
C TYR A 219 -2.79 -2.48 -18.60
N VAL A 220 -3.73 -2.05 -19.45
CA VAL A 220 -3.41 -1.25 -20.66
C VAL A 220 -2.73 0.05 -20.25
N VAL A 221 -3.30 0.73 -19.25
CA VAL A 221 -2.73 1.96 -18.73
C VAL A 221 -1.33 1.72 -18.16
N ARG A 222 -1.13 0.73 -17.27
CA ARG A 222 0.17 0.43 -16.66
C ARG A 222 1.23 0.10 -17.71
N ASN A 223 0.92 -0.76 -18.69
CA ASN A 223 1.86 -1.10 -19.76
C ASN A 223 2.26 0.13 -20.57
N TRP A 224 1.29 0.94 -20.98
CA TRP A 224 1.56 2.14 -21.78
C TRP A 224 2.37 3.18 -21.01
N LEU A 225 2.06 3.39 -19.71
CA LEU A 225 2.84 4.27 -18.85
C LEU A 225 4.26 3.74 -18.61
N ALA A 226 4.42 2.43 -18.44
CA ALA A 226 5.74 1.80 -18.31
C ALA A 226 6.58 2.02 -19.56
N ASP A 227 5.99 1.97 -20.76
CA ASP A 227 6.68 2.21 -22.04
C ASP A 227 7.17 3.67 -22.22
N LEU A 228 6.67 4.64 -21.44
CA LEU A 228 7.16 6.03 -21.47
C LEU A 228 8.43 6.25 -20.65
N GLY A 229 8.58 5.46 -19.60
CA GLY A 229 9.63 5.59 -18.62
C GLY A 229 10.93 4.93 -19.06
N ALA A 230 12.04 5.35 -18.49
CA ALA A 230 13.37 4.79 -18.77
C ALA A 230 14.10 4.31 -17.51
N ALA A 231 13.51 4.48 -16.33
CA ALA A 231 14.16 4.09 -15.08
C ALA A 231 14.27 2.56 -14.95
N ASP A 232 15.32 2.05 -14.31
CA ASP A 232 15.59 0.62 -14.21
C ASP A 232 14.50 -0.15 -13.45
N LEU A 233 13.76 0.53 -12.57
CA LEU A 233 12.68 -0.04 -11.78
C LEU A 233 11.33 0.58 -12.16
N ILE A 234 10.32 -0.28 -12.26
CA ILE A 234 8.91 0.10 -12.40
C ILE A 234 8.20 -0.25 -11.10
N PHE A 235 7.65 0.76 -10.43
CA PHE A 235 6.77 0.60 -9.28
C PHE A 235 5.33 0.68 -9.71
N PHE A 236 4.53 -0.28 -9.27
CA PHE A 236 3.10 -0.24 -9.43
C PHE A 236 2.48 0.51 -8.25
N GLN A 237 1.42 1.26 -8.50
CA GLN A 237 0.69 1.98 -7.46
C GLN A 237 -0.76 2.17 -7.91
N ASP A 238 -1.70 1.77 -7.07
CA ASP A 238 -3.11 2.07 -7.34
C ASP A 238 -3.45 3.50 -6.90
N SER A 239 -4.27 4.19 -7.69
CA SER A 239 -4.60 5.61 -7.48
C SER A 239 -5.39 5.89 -6.20
N ASP A 240 -5.97 4.83 -5.65
CA ASP A 240 -6.81 4.80 -4.46
C ASP A 240 -6.14 4.16 -3.26
N ASP A 241 -4.81 4.05 -3.26
CA ASP A 241 -4.03 3.57 -2.11
C ASP A 241 -2.99 4.61 -1.68
N ILE A 242 -2.31 4.36 -0.55
CA ILE A 242 -1.29 5.26 0.01
C ILE A 242 0.05 4.52 0.09
N PRO A 243 1.12 4.99 -0.58
CA PRO A 243 2.46 4.46 -0.39
C PRO A 243 3.01 4.92 0.96
N CYS A 244 3.77 4.05 1.64
CA CYS A 244 4.58 4.52 2.77
C CYS A 244 5.70 5.45 2.26
N GLY A 245 6.08 6.44 3.06
CA GLY A 245 7.01 7.50 2.66
C GLY A 245 8.41 6.98 2.29
N ASP A 246 8.78 5.81 2.79
CA ASP A 246 10.05 5.13 2.52
C ASP A 246 9.94 3.95 1.53
N ARG A 247 8.74 3.67 1.00
CA ARG A 247 8.47 2.49 0.15
C ARG A 247 9.48 2.31 -0.97
N PHE A 248 9.70 3.35 -1.77
CA PHE A 248 10.53 3.28 -2.98
C PHE A 248 12.01 3.07 -2.63
N GLN A 249 12.48 3.74 -1.59
CA GLN A 249 13.85 3.61 -1.10
C GLN A 249 14.11 2.21 -0.53
N ARG A 250 13.21 1.69 0.32
CA ARG A 250 13.35 0.38 0.96
C ARG A 250 13.29 -0.77 -0.06
N LEU A 251 12.29 -0.77 -0.93
CA LEU A 251 12.15 -1.81 -1.95
C LEU A 251 13.32 -1.80 -2.94
N SER A 252 13.70 -0.64 -3.45
CA SER A 252 14.80 -0.57 -4.44
C SER A 252 16.14 -1.00 -3.84
N ALA A 253 16.42 -0.63 -2.59
CA ALA A 253 17.62 -1.10 -1.90
C ALA A 253 17.59 -2.60 -1.63
N TYR A 254 16.45 -3.14 -1.20
CA TYR A 254 16.30 -4.59 -1.01
C TYR A 254 16.53 -5.35 -2.31
N MET A 255 15.90 -4.91 -3.41
CA MET A 255 16.08 -5.49 -4.74
C MET A 255 17.53 -5.45 -5.19
N ARG A 256 18.25 -4.34 -4.99
CA ARG A 256 19.67 -4.21 -5.36
C ARG A 256 20.55 -5.14 -4.53
N SER A 257 20.44 -5.08 -3.20
CA SER A 257 21.31 -5.83 -2.29
C SER A 257 21.13 -7.33 -2.40
N HIS A 258 19.91 -7.79 -2.71
CA HIS A 258 19.57 -9.22 -2.80
C HIS A 258 19.42 -9.71 -4.26
N ARG A 259 19.62 -8.84 -5.26
CA ARG A 259 19.44 -9.12 -6.69
C ARG A 259 18.06 -9.70 -7.02
N ILE A 260 17.01 -9.12 -6.43
CA ILE A 260 15.63 -9.57 -6.60
C ILE A 260 14.99 -8.81 -7.79
N PRO A 261 14.56 -9.51 -8.85
CA PRO A 261 14.04 -8.89 -10.07
C PRO A 261 12.59 -8.40 -9.95
N LEU A 262 11.79 -8.99 -9.05
CA LEU A 262 10.42 -8.62 -8.74
C LEU A 262 10.25 -8.70 -7.22
N CYS A 263 9.96 -7.57 -6.59
CA CYS A 263 9.84 -7.49 -5.14
C CYS A 263 8.54 -6.80 -4.70
N GLY A 264 7.78 -7.45 -3.82
CA GLY A 264 6.61 -6.88 -3.16
C GLY A 264 6.88 -6.48 -1.71
N SER A 265 5.84 -6.04 -1.01
CA SER A 265 5.89 -5.78 0.44
C SER A 265 4.65 -6.33 1.12
N HIS A 266 4.61 -6.26 2.45
CA HIS A 266 3.36 -6.41 3.19
C HIS A 266 2.46 -5.19 3.02
N GLU A 267 1.16 -5.36 3.31
CA GLU A 267 0.18 -4.27 3.26
C GLU A 267 -0.45 -4.00 4.62
N ILE A 268 -0.85 -2.75 4.82
CA ILE A 268 -1.90 -2.42 5.77
C ILE A 268 -3.20 -2.25 5.02
N LYS A 269 -4.20 -3.05 5.40
CA LYS A 269 -5.53 -2.98 4.82
C LYS A 269 -6.41 -2.04 5.65
N MET A 270 -6.83 -0.94 5.05
CA MET A 270 -7.93 -0.11 5.56
C MET A 270 -9.25 -0.64 5.01
N ASP A 271 -10.06 -1.27 5.86
CA ASP A 271 -11.35 -1.83 5.49
C ASP A 271 -12.47 -0.83 5.80
N TYR A 272 -13.00 -0.19 4.76
CA TYR A 272 -14.07 0.81 4.90
C TYR A 272 -15.44 0.19 5.24
N PHE A 273 -15.63 -1.11 5.02
CA PHE A 273 -16.89 -1.78 5.35
C PHE A 273 -16.99 -2.02 6.86
N ASN A 274 -15.87 -2.45 7.45
CA ASN A 274 -15.79 -2.76 8.88
C ASN A 274 -15.18 -1.61 9.71
N ARG A 275 -14.69 -0.55 9.06
CA ARG A 275 -13.93 0.56 9.66
C ARG A 275 -12.74 0.07 10.50
N THR A 276 -11.95 -0.83 9.93
CA THR A 276 -10.78 -1.42 10.62
C THR A 276 -9.50 -1.19 9.85
N VAL A 277 -8.38 -1.26 10.57
CA VAL A 277 -7.03 -1.23 10.01
C VAL A 277 -6.36 -2.54 10.40
N GLN A 278 -5.89 -3.31 9.42
CA GLN A 278 -5.35 -4.66 9.66
C GLN A 278 -4.03 -4.87 8.93
N ALA A 279 -3.07 -5.48 9.60
CA ALA A 279 -1.83 -5.95 8.99
C ALA A 279 -2.09 -7.19 8.12
N VAL A 280 -1.50 -7.23 6.92
CA VAL A 280 -1.58 -8.39 6.02
C VAL A 280 -0.19 -8.72 5.52
N ARG A 281 0.26 -9.95 5.81
CA ARG A 281 1.59 -10.44 5.42
C ARG A 281 1.51 -11.41 4.27
N TYR A 282 2.47 -11.28 3.37
CA TYR A 282 2.67 -12.20 2.25
C TYR A 282 3.88 -13.09 2.51
N PRO A 283 3.96 -14.28 1.89
CA PRO A 283 5.15 -15.10 1.98
C PRO A 283 6.40 -14.36 1.52
N LYS A 284 7.49 -14.46 2.30
CA LYS A 284 8.76 -13.80 1.94
C LYS A 284 9.28 -14.36 0.61
N ASP A 285 9.37 -15.68 0.49
CA ASP A 285 9.77 -16.37 -0.74
C ASP A 285 8.51 -16.72 -1.56
N VAL A 286 8.25 -15.92 -2.58
CA VAL A 286 7.06 -16.05 -3.44
C VAL A 286 7.20 -17.28 -4.34
N ILE A 287 8.41 -17.62 -4.78
CA ILE A 287 8.67 -18.81 -5.59
C ILE A 287 8.41 -20.08 -4.77
N ALA A 288 8.90 -20.15 -3.52
CA ALA A 288 8.63 -21.28 -2.63
C ALA A 288 7.14 -21.43 -2.31
N ALA A 289 6.42 -20.33 -2.11
CA ALA A 289 4.97 -20.36 -1.96
C ALA A 289 4.28 -20.95 -3.20
N LEU A 290 4.61 -20.44 -4.40
CA LEU A 290 4.03 -20.92 -5.67
C LEU A 290 4.45 -22.36 -6.04
N LYS A 291 5.60 -22.81 -5.55
CA LYS A 291 6.03 -24.22 -5.62
C LYS A 291 5.10 -25.16 -4.85
N GLN A 292 4.35 -24.69 -3.85
CA GLN A 292 3.34 -25.52 -3.19
C GLN A 292 2.02 -25.54 -3.98
N GLY A 293 1.70 -24.44 -4.64
CA GLY A 293 0.53 -24.33 -5.50
C GLY A 293 0.22 -22.88 -5.84
N PRO A 294 -0.75 -22.64 -6.73
CA PRO A 294 -1.20 -21.29 -7.00
C PRO A 294 -1.72 -20.62 -5.73
N ALA A 295 -1.21 -19.41 -5.44
CA ALA A 295 -1.49 -18.67 -4.23
C ALA A 295 -1.44 -17.16 -4.48
N HIS A 296 -2.13 -16.39 -3.62
CA HIS A 296 -1.97 -14.93 -3.57
C HIS A 296 -0.72 -14.57 -2.75
N ALA A 297 0.45 -14.89 -3.32
CA ALA A 297 1.74 -14.79 -2.63
C ALA A 297 2.42 -13.41 -2.76
N LEU A 298 1.90 -12.51 -3.59
CA LEU A 298 2.40 -11.15 -3.75
C LEU A 298 1.24 -10.21 -4.10
N LEU A 299 1.20 -9.05 -3.44
CA LEU A 299 0.28 -7.98 -3.78
C LEU A 299 0.88 -7.09 -4.86
N HIS A 300 0.35 -7.17 -6.07
CA HIS A 300 0.95 -6.50 -7.22
C HIS A 300 1.04 -4.96 -7.06
N PRO A 301 0.02 -4.24 -6.56
CA PRO A 301 0.14 -2.79 -6.34
C PRO A 301 1.23 -2.40 -5.32
N SER A 302 1.65 -3.30 -4.44
CA SER A 302 2.77 -3.05 -3.51
C SER A 302 4.15 -3.28 -4.13
N SER A 303 4.22 -3.90 -5.31
CA SER A 303 5.46 -4.40 -5.89
C SER A 303 6.19 -3.43 -6.82
N ALA A 304 7.48 -3.71 -7.00
CA ALA A 304 8.36 -3.15 -8.00
C ALA A 304 9.03 -4.26 -8.82
N VAL A 305 9.31 -3.99 -10.09
CA VAL A 305 9.93 -4.93 -11.01
C VAL A 305 11.07 -4.26 -11.77
N ALA A 306 12.16 -5.00 -11.98
CA ALA A 306 13.21 -4.57 -12.89
C ALA A 306 12.64 -4.45 -14.31
N ARG A 307 12.93 -3.35 -15.00
CA ARG A 307 12.35 -3.05 -16.30
C ARG A 307 12.58 -4.18 -17.31
N GLY A 308 13.82 -4.63 -17.47
CA GLY A 308 14.16 -5.73 -18.38
C GLY A 308 13.35 -7.00 -18.09
N VAL A 309 13.09 -7.29 -16.81
CA VAL A 309 12.29 -8.43 -16.36
C VAL A 309 10.81 -8.25 -16.69
N PHE A 310 10.26 -7.05 -16.52
CA PHE A 310 8.88 -6.76 -16.91
C PHE A 310 8.62 -7.10 -18.39
N TYR A 311 9.53 -6.71 -19.28
CA TYR A 311 9.45 -7.03 -20.70
C TYR A 311 9.74 -8.51 -21.01
N ALA A 312 10.74 -9.12 -20.35
CA ALA A 312 11.06 -10.54 -20.53
C ALA A 312 9.94 -11.48 -20.05
N CYS A 313 9.13 -11.02 -19.08
CA CYS A 313 7.93 -11.70 -18.61
C CYS A 313 6.66 -11.30 -19.40
N ASN A 314 6.82 -10.71 -20.59
CA ASN A 314 5.75 -10.32 -21.51
C ASN A 314 4.74 -9.29 -20.97
N LYS A 315 5.15 -8.43 -20.02
CA LYS A 315 4.29 -7.38 -19.44
C LYS A 315 2.98 -7.92 -18.83
N LEU A 316 2.06 -7.02 -18.47
CA LEU A 316 0.73 -7.39 -17.99
C LEU A 316 -0.17 -7.72 -19.19
N SER A 317 -0.96 -8.79 -19.11
CA SER A 317 -1.99 -9.02 -20.12
C SER A 317 -3.06 -7.91 -20.11
N GLU A 318 -3.58 -7.59 -21.28
CA GLU A 318 -4.47 -6.43 -21.52
C GLU A 318 -5.86 -6.85 -22.00
N ASP A 319 -6.13 -8.16 -22.05
CA ASP A 319 -7.36 -8.72 -22.58
C ASP A 319 -8.54 -8.61 -21.60
N ARG A 320 -8.27 -8.23 -20.34
CA ARG A 320 -9.23 -8.04 -19.25
C ARG A 320 -8.92 -6.79 -18.45
N ILE A 321 -9.92 -6.29 -17.74
CA ILE A 321 -9.81 -5.09 -16.88
C ILE A 321 -9.53 -5.44 -15.41
N PHE A 322 -9.54 -6.72 -15.02
CA PHE A 322 -9.28 -7.18 -13.66
C PHE A 322 -8.47 -8.49 -13.64
N ALA A 323 -7.80 -8.75 -12.52
CA ALA A 323 -7.07 -9.98 -12.17
C ALA A 323 -5.85 -10.36 -13.04
N ASN A 324 -5.53 -9.64 -14.13
CA ASN A 324 -4.36 -9.95 -14.97
C ASN A 324 -3.00 -9.77 -14.25
N ASP A 325 -3.01 -9.20 -13.04
CA ASP A 325 -1.87 -9.21 -12.12
C ASP A 325 -1.50 -10.61 -11.64
N THR A 326 -2.50 -11.43 -11.29
CA THR A 326 -2.31 -12.83 -10.89
C THR A 326 -1.72 -13.64 -12.04
N LYS A 327 -2.23 -13.42 -13.25
CA LYS A 327 -1.72 -14.04 -14.48
C LYS A 327 -0.24 -13.69 -14.71
N PHE A 328 0.13 -12.42 -14.55
CA PHE A 328 1.52 -11.98 -14.68
C PHE A 328 2.43 -12.66 -13.64
N LEU A 329 2.01 -12.73 -12.37
CA LEU A 329 2.77 -13.40 -11.32
C LEU A 329 3.01 -14.89 -11.63
N TYR A 330 1.98 -15.60 -12.09
CA TYR A 330 2.11 -17.00 -12.49
C TYR A 330 3.04 -17.20 -13.70
N TYR A 331 3.04 -16.27 -14.66
CA TYR A 331 4.00 -16.30 -15.76
C TYR A 331 5.43 -16.05 -15.28
N CYS A 332 5.62 -15.07 -14.38
CA CYS A 332 6.93 -14.75 -13.79
C CYS A 332 7.54 -15.95 -13.05
N TYR A 333 6.74 -16.78 -12.37
CA TYR A 333 7.21 -17.99 -11.71
C TYR A 333 7.99 -18.94 -12.64
N PHE A 334 7.61 -19.02 -13.93
CA PHE A 334 8.30 -19.88 -14.89
C PHE A 334 9.52 -19.21 -15.56
N LYS A 335 9.74 -17.92 -15.33
CA LYS A 335 10.78 -17.12 -15.98
C LYS A 335 11.86 -16.64 -15.03
N LEU A 336 11.56 -16.53 -13.74
CA LEU A 336 12.42 -15.94 -12.74
C LEU A 336 12.85 -16.99 -11.72
N GLU A 337 14.11 -16.91 -11.30
CA GLU A 337 14.66 -17.78 -10.27
C GLU A 337 14.22 -17.34 -8.87
N THR A 338 14.02 -16.03 -8.67
CA THR A 338 13.62 -15.46 -7.39
C THR A 338 12.56 -14.36 -7.56
N ILE A 339 11.60 -14.36 -6.64
CA ILE A 339 10.57 -13.34 -6.44
C ILE A 339 10.38 -13.29 -4.92
N GLU A 340 10.47 -12.11 -4.32
CA GLU A 340 10.38 -11.98 -2.86
C GLU A 340 9.46 -10.84 -2.42
N ASN A 341 8.90 -10.95 -1.21
CA ASN A 341 8.39 -9.78 -0.50
C ASN A 341 9.42 -9.37 0.56
N ILE A 342 9.71 -8.07 0.67
CA ILE A 342 10.42 -7.55 1.84
C ILE A 342 9.53 -7.72 3.09
N ASP A 343 10.12 -8.08 4.23
CA ASP A 343 9.42 -8.21 5.52
C ASP A 343 9.19 -6.83 6.16
N GLU A 344 8.52 -5.95 5.41
CA GLU A 344 8.15 -4.59 5.79
C GLU A 344 6.77 -4.25 5.23
N PHE A 345 6.04 -3.40 5.95
CA PHE A 345 4.76 -2.86 5.49
C PHE A 345 5.01 -1.52 4.81
N LEU A 346 4.95 -1.51 3.48
CA LEU A 346 5.30 -0.33 2.69
C LEU A 346 4.12 0.19 1.86
N TYR A 347 2.93 -0.36 2.08
CA TYR A 347 1.75 -0.09 1.28
C TYR A 347 0.49 -0.08 2.15
N ILE A 348 -0.36 0.92 1.99
CA ILE A 348 -1.66 1.00 2.67
C ILE A 348 -2.75 0.88 1.60
N ARG A 349 -3.43 -0.26 1.60
CA ARG A 349 -4.52 -0.55 0.67
C ARG A 349 -5.87 -0.15 1.25
N ARG A 350 -6.64 0.63 0.51
CA ARG A 350 -8.01 1.02 0.88
C ARG A 350 -9.02 0.08 0.23
N SER A 351 -9.65 -0.75 1.05
CA SER A 351 -10.75 -1.63 0.64
C SER A 351 -12.07 -0.86 0.78
N HIS A 352 -12.47 -0.13 -0.26
CA HIS A 352 -13.65 0.73 -0.24
C HIS A 352 -14.73 0.34 -1.27
N PRO A 353 -15.99 0.79 -1.09
CA PRO A 353 -17.06 0.57 -2.06
C PRO A 353 -16.70 1.11 -3.45
N GLY A 354 -17.06 0.36 -4.50
CA GLY A 354 -16.80 0.75 -5.89
C GLY A 354 -15.42 0.39 -6.43
N SER A 355 -14.52 -0.19 -5.63
CA SER A 355 -13.29 -0.81 -6.18
C SER A 355 -13.65 -2.01 -7.07
N LEU A 356 -12.77 -2.36 -8.02
CA LEU A 356 -12.97 -3.54 -8.89
C LEU A 356 -13.02 -4.84 -8.07
N THR A 357 -12.35 -4.88 -6.92
CA THR A 357 -12.32 -6.02 -6.02
C THR A 357 -13.57 -6.18 -5.16
N THR A 358 -14.40 -5.15 -5.03
CA THR A 358 -15.61 -5.13 -4.19
C THR A 358 -16.91 -4.98 -4.98
N SER A 359 -16.84 -4.56 -6.25
CA SER A 359 -18.02 -4.36 -7.11
C SER A 359 -18.66 -5.70 -7.48
N ALA A 360 -19.99 -5.83 -7.36
CA ALA A 360 -20.70 -7.12 -7.48
C ALA A 360 -20.36 -7.95 -8.74
N GLY A 361 -20.14 -7.29 -9.89
CA GLY A 361 -19.82 -7.97 -11.15
C GLY A 361 -18.39 -8.49 -11.28
N THR A 362 -17.45 -8.01 -10.46
CA THR A 362 -16.01 -8.33 -10.55
C THR A 362 -15.38 -8.64 -9.20
N SER A 363 -16.18 -8.69 -8.15
CA SER A 363 -15.71 -8.88 -6.77
C SER A 363 -14.97 -10.20 -6.62
N ILE A 364 -14.13 -10.27 -5.59
CA ILE A 364 -13.56 -11.55 -5.16
C ILE A 364 -14.71 -12.52 -4.88
N GLY A 365 -14.64 -13.71 -5.48
CA GLY A 365 -15.69 -14.74 -5.39
C GLY A 365 -16.80 -14.64 -6.45
N SER A 366 -16.86 -13.57 -7.26
CA SER A 366 -17.79 -13.49 -8.39
C SER A 366 -17.56 -14.62 -9.40
N ALA A 367 -18.62 -15.12 -10.04
CA ALA A 367 -18.53 -16.25 -10.97
C ALA A 367 -17.48 -16.04 -12.07
N ILE A 368 -17.43 -14.84 -12.65
CA ILE A 368 -16.46 -14.50 -13.71
C ILE A 368 -15.01 -14.52 -13.21
N ARG A 369 -14.76 -14.08 -11.97
CA ARG A 369 -13.41 -14.09 -11.38
C ARG A 369 -13.02 -15.50 -10.96
N THR A 370 -13.95 -16.27 -10.40
CA THR A 370 -13.74 -17.69 -10.04
C THR A 370 -13.42 -18.53 -11.28
N GLU A 371 -14.19 -18.39 -12.36
CA GLU A 371 -13.93 -19.09 -13.63
C GLU A 371 -12.54 -18.74 -14.18
N LEU A 372 -12.20 -17.44 -14.19
CA LEU A 372 -10.91 -16.96 -14.68
C LEU A 372 -9.74 -17.51 -13.85
N ILE A 373 -9.83 -17.42 -12.52
CA ILE A 373 -8.81 -17.94 -11.60
C ILE A 373 -8.68 -19.46 -11.77
N ASN A 374 -9.78 -20.20 -11.86
CA ASN A 374 -9.74 -21.65 -12.05
C ASN A 374 -9.01 -22.05 -13.33
N ARG A 375 -9.24 -21.33 -14.43
CA ARG A 375 -8.50 -21.54 -15.68
C ARG A 375 -7.01 -21.31 -15.51
N TRP A 376 -6.62 -20.20 -14.90
CA TRP A 376 -5.20 -19.89 -14.66
C TRP A 376 -4.53 -20.87 -13.70
N VAL A 377 -5.22 -21.29 -12.64
CA VAL A 377 -4.76 -22.31 -11.69
C VAL A 377 -4.54 -23.65 -12.38
N THR A 378 -5.46 -24.04 -13.26
CA THR A 378 -5.37 -25.27 -14.04
C THR A 378 -4.16 -25.23 -14.95
N ASP A 379 -4.02 -24.19 -15.77
CA ASP A 379 -2.90 -24.05 -16.70
C ASP A 379 -1.56 -23.93 -15.98
N PHE A 380 -1.49 -23.16 -14.88
CA PHE A 380 -0.30 -23.08 -14.03
C PHE A 380 0.13 -24.47 -13.55
N THR A 381 -0.83 -25.29 -13.09
CA THR A 381 -0.56 -26.64 -12.62
C THR A 381 -0.12 -27.57 -13.76
N LEU A 382 -0.73 -27.48 -14.94
CA LEU A 382 -0.36 -28.27 -16.11
C LEU A 382 1.04 -27.92 -16.62
N ILE A 383 1.38 -26.63 -16.68
CA ILE A 383 2.73 -26.17 -17.07
C ILE A 383 3.77 -26.66 -16.08
N LYS A 384 3.50 -26.51 -14.78
CA LYS A 384 4.41 -26.97 -13.73
C LYS A 384 4.67 -28.48 -13.80
N ARG A 385 3.71 -29.28 -14.30
CA ARG A 385 3.85 -30.73 -14.53
C ARG A 385 4.47 -31.09 -15.87
N GLY A 386 4.83 -30.12 -16.72
CA GLY A 386 5.33 -30.35 -18.07
C GLY A 386 4.28 -30.84 -19.06
N LEU A 387 2.99 -30.75 -18.72
CA LEU A 387 1.86 -31.23 -19.54
C LEU A 387 1.32 -30.16 -20.49
N LEU A 388 1.66 -28.89 -20.27
CA LEU A 388 1.28 -27.76 -21.10
C LEU A 388 2.48 -26.84 -21.26
N LYS A 389 2.74 -26.35 -22.48
CA LYS A 389 3.78 -25.34 -22.68
C LYS A 389 3.23 -23.93 -22.35
N PRO A 390 4.01 -23.04 -21.72
CA PRO A 390 3.55 -21.69 -21.37
C PRO A 390 2.92 -20.93 -22.56
N GLU A 391 3.51 -21.01 -23.74
CA GLU A 391 3.04 -20.35 -24.97
C GLU A 391 1.66 -20.83 -25.45
N ASN A 392 1.27 -22.05 -25.08
CA ASN A 392 -0.02 -22.67 -25.44
C ASN A 392 -1.07 -22.51 -24.33
N SER A 393 -0.74 -21.80 -23.25
CA SER A 393 -1.62 -21.62 -22.09
C SER A 393 -2.34 -20.28 -22.11
N CYS A 394 -3.40 -20.17 -21.31
CA CYS A 394 -4.06 -18.90 -21.03
C CYS A 394 -3.28 -17.98 -20.08
N LEU A 395 -2.09 -18.39 -19.62
CA LEU A 395 -1.15 -17.55 -18.88
C LEU A 395 -0.25 -16.70 -19.79
N ASN A 396 -0.12 -17.05 -21.07
CA ASN A 396 0.66 -16.25 -22.01
C ASN A 396 0.06 -14.84 -22.20
N TYR A 397 0.89 -13.85 -22.53
CA TYR A 397 0.45 -12.48 -22.76
C TYR A 397 -0.62 -12.42 -23.85
N ALA A 398 -1.64 -11.60 -23.58
CA ALA A 398 -2.68 -11.26 -24.54
C ALA A 398 -2.78 -9.74 -24.61
N GLY A 399 -2.63 -9.20 -25.82
CA GLY A 399 -2.71 -7.76 -26.06
C GLY A 399 -4.10 -7.16 -25.89
N PRO A 400 -4.24 -5.84 -26.10
CA PRO A 400 -5.47 -5.14 -25.84
C PRO A 400 -6.53 -5.54 -26.87
N ARG A 401 -7.74 -5.85 -26.41
CA ARG A 401 -8.86 -6.20 -27.30
C ARG A 401 -9.42 -5.01 -28.08
N ARG A 402 -9.09 -3.79 -27.64
CA ARG A 402 -9.64 -2.54 -28.19
C ARG A 402 -8.49 -1.61 -28.53
N LYS A 403 -8.60 -0.94 -29.68
CA LYS A 403 -7.75 0.19 -30.00
C LYS A 403 -8.07 1.33 -29.03
N PHE A 404 -7.04 2.03 -28.58
CA PHE A 404 -7.17 3.19 -27.71
C PHE A 404 -6.30 4.33 -28.21
N LYS A 405 -6.64 5.54 -27.80
CA LYS A 405 -5.87 6.76 -27.98
C LYS A 405 -5.48 7.28 -26.61
N VAL A 406 -4.29 7.84 -26.53
CA VAL A 406 -3.78 8.48 -25.31
C VAL A 406 -3.51 9.94 -25.60
N LYS A 407 -4.06 10.82 -24.76
CA LYS A 407 -3.81 12.26 -24.83
C LYS A 407 -3.03 12.68 -23.59
N LYS A 408 -1.84 13.27 -23.79
CA LYS A 408 -1.13 13.97 -22.72
C LYS A 408 -1.89 15.24 -22.35
N ILE A 409 -2.12 15.47 -21.07
CA ILE A 409 -2.67 16.73 -20.60
C ILE A 409 -1.55 17.77 -20.67
N THR A 410 -1.63 18.71 -21.60
CA THR A 410 -0.71 19.86 -21.73
C THR A 410 -1.24 21.06 -20.93
N ARG A 411 -0.43 22.13 -20.84
CA ARG A 411 -0.90 23.43 -20.33
C ARG A 411 -2.05 23.95 -21.16
#